data_AF-A0A7Y2YRX8-F1
#
_entry.id   AF-A0A7Y2YRX8-F1
#
_cell.length_a   1.000
_cell.length_b   1.000
_cell.length_c   1.000
_cell.angle_alpha   90.00
_cell.angle_beta   90.00
_cell.angle_gamma   90.00
#
_symmetry.space_group_name_H-M   'P 1'
#
loop_
_entity.id
_entity.type
_entity.pdbx_description
1 polymer ?
#
loop_
_entity_poly.entity_id
_entity_poly.type
_entity_poly.pdbx_seq_one_letter_code
_entity_poly.pdbx_strand_id
1 'polypeptide(L)' 'MPGIVGRVQTVVGGQWSNSSSPTGTQREQLDLASDLFGSMVEDLRQLVDVDLPDLQDRLEAADVPWTPGRGVPRWP' A
#
# COMPACT_ATOMS: atom_id res chain seq x y z
N MET A 1 -4.97 -15.48 -10.11
CA MET A 1 -5.16 -14.07 -10.53
C MET A 1 -3.87 -13.31 -10.27
N PRO A 2 -3.30 -12.55 -11.22
CA PRO A 2 -2.10 -11.75 -10.99
C PRO A 2 -2.37 -10.63 -9.96
N GLY A 3 -1.38 -10.36 -9.10
CA GLY A 3 -1.42 -9.22 -8.16
C GLY A 3 -1.31 -7.87 -8.87
N ILE A 4 -1.46 -6.76 -8.14
CA ILE A 4 -1.47 -5.38 -8.67
C ILE A 4 -0.26 -5.14 -9.61
N VAL A 5 0.94 -5.45 -9.14
CA VAL A 5 2.18 -5.32 -9.93
C VAL A 5 2.16 -6.19 -11.19
N GLY A 6 1.65 -7.42 -11.09
CA GLY A 6 1.58 -8.34 -12.23
C GLY A 6 0.65 -7.84 -13.34
N ARG A 7 -0.43 -7.14 -13.00
CA ARG A 7 -1.33 -6.52 -13.98
C ARG A 7 -0.64 -5.42 -14.76
N VAL A 8 0.05 -4.52 -14.06
CA VAL A 8 0.83 -3.43 -14.68
C VAL A 8 1.95 -3.98 -15.57
N GLN A 9 2.69 -4.97 -15.08
CA GLN A 9 3.79 -5.59 -15.84
C GLN A 9 3.32 -6.27 -17.14
N THR A 10 2.11 -6.83 -17.14
CA THR A 10 1.52 -7.42 -18.36
C THR A 10 1.28 -6.36 -19.43
N VAL A 11 0.81 -5.17 -19.05
CA VAL A 11 0.62 -4.05 -19.96
C VAL A 11 1.95 -3.53 -20.48
N VAL A 12 2.93 -3.30 -19.58
CA VAL A 12 4.27 -2.81 -19.93
C VAL A 12 4.97 -3.76 -20.90
N GLY A 13 4.98 -5.06 -20.61
CA GLY A 13 5.60 -6.06 -21.48
C GLY A 13 4.95 -6.13 -22.87
N GLY A 14 3.62 -6.00 -22.94
CA GLY A 14 2.90 -5.95 -24.21
C GLY A 14 3.19 -4.69 -25.04
N GLN A 15 3.39 -3.55 -24.40
CA GLN A 15 3.73 -2.30 -25.08
C GLN A 15 5.20 -2.22 -25.50
N TRP A 16 6.12 -2.85 -24.78
CA TRP A 16 7.52 -2.92 -25.20
C TRP A 16 7.76 -3.86 -26.39
N SER A 17 6.91 -4.88 -26.55
CA SER A 17 7.02 -5.88 -27.61
C SER A 17 6.15 -5.58 -28.84
N ASN A 18 5.32 -4.54 -28.79
CA ASN A 18 4.35 -4.25 -29.83
C ASN A 18 4.13 -2.73 -30.00
N SER A 19 4.18 -2.24 -31.25
CA SER A 19 3.98 -0.81 -31.56
C SER A 19 2.51 -0.44 -31.78
N SER A 20 1.59 -1.40 -31.67
CA SER A 20 0.16 -1.16 -31.69
C SER A 20 -0.33 -0.49 -30.41
N SER A 21 -1.36 0.34 -30.52
CA SER A 21 -2.02 0.96 -29.36
C SER A 21 -2.51 -0.08 -28.33
N PRO A 22 -2.60 0.28 -27.04
CA PRO A 22 -3.07 -0.62 -25.99
C PRO A 22 -4.44 -1.23 -26.30
N THR A 23 -4.55 -2.55 -26.13
CA THR A 23 -5.82 -3.28 -26.34
C THR A 23 -6.85 -2.88 -25.28
N GLY A 24 -8.14 -3.19 -25.53
CA GLY A 24 -9.20 -2.97 -24.53
C GLY A 24 -8.89 -3.66 -23.19
N THR A 25 -8.48 -4.92 -23.25
CA THR A 25 -8.09 -5.69 -22.07
C THR A 25 -6.90 -5.07 -21.33
N GLN A 26 -5.88 -4.54 -22.02
CA GLN A 26 -4.75 -3.88 -21.35
C GLN A 26 -5.19 -2.63 -20.58
N ARG A 27 -6.13 -1.86 -21.12
CA ARG A 27 -6.70 -0.69 -20.44
C ARG A 27 -7.50 -1.10 -19.21
N GLU A 28 -8.39 -2.09 -19.33
CA GLU A 28 -9.16 -2.63 -18.21
C GLU A 28 -8.27 -3.19 -17.09
N GLN A 29 -7.15 -3.84 -17.44
CA GLN A 29 -6.20 -4.34 -16.45
C GLN A 29 -5.49 -3.20 -15.70
N LEU A 30 -5.20 -2.09 -16.38
CA LEU A 30 -4.58 -0.91 -15.76
C LEU A 30 -5.57 -0.17 -14.85
N ASP A 31 -6.83 -0.04 -15.27
CA ASP A 31 -7.89 0.58 -14.48
C ASP A 31 -8.10 -0.22 -13.19
N LEU A 32 -8.25 -1.55 -13.29
CA LEU A 32 -8.38 -2.42 -12.13
C LEU A 32 -7.14 -2.37 -11.21
N ALA A 33 -5.93 -2.28 -11.77
CA ALA A 33 -4.73 -2.15 -10.96
C ALA A 33 -4.70 -0.81 -10.19
N SER A 34 -5.17 0.26 -10.82
CA SER A 34 -5.27 1.59 -10.21
C SER A 34 -6.25 1.60 -9.04
N ASP A 35 -7.44 1.01 -9.22
CA ASP A 35 -8.47 0.95 -8.16
C ASP A 35 -8.02 0.12 -6.96
N LEU A 36 -7.42 -1.05 -7.23
CA LEU A 36 -6.88 -1.93 -6.18
C LEU A 36 -5.75 -1.25 -5.42
N PHE A 37 -4.86 -0.55 -6.12
CA PHE A 37 -3.76 0.18 -5.50
C PHE A 37 -4.28 1.35 -4.66
N GLY A 38 -5.25 2.12 -5.17
CA GLY A 38 -5.87 3.22 -4.43
C GLY A 38 -6.47 2.75 -3.11
N SER A 39 -7.20 1.64 -3.13
CA SER A 39 -7.78 1.04 -1.91
C SER A 39 -6.69 0.59 -0.93
N MET A 40 -5.67 -0.11 -1.41
CA MET A 40 -4.55 -0.58 -0.58
C MET A 40 -3.78 0.58 0.06
N VAL A 41 -3.62 1.71 -0.63
CA VAL A 41 -2.96 2.90 -0.07
C VAL A 41 -3.78 3.49 1.07
N GLU A 42 -5.12 3.49 0.97
CA GLU A 42 -5.98 4.01 2.03
C GLU A 42 -5.93 3.11 3.27
N ASP A 43 -5.96 1.79 3.09
CA ASP A 43 -5.78 0.82 4.18
C ASP A 43 -4.42 1.02 4.89
N LEU A 44 -3.36 1.28 4.11
CA LEU A 44 -2.03 1.54 4.67
C LEU A 44 -1.97 2.86 5.44
N ARG A 45 -2.65 3.92 4.98
CA ARG A 45 -2.75 5.18 5.72
C ARG A 45 -3.47 4.99 7.04
N GLN A 46 -4.62 4.31 7.03
CA GLN A 46 -5.34 4.00 8.26
C GLN A 46 -4.45 3.25 9.26
N LEU A 47 -3.74 2.22 8.78
CA LEU A 47 -2.86 1.42 9.63
C LEU A 47 -1.71 2.23 10.21
N VAL A 48 -1.04 3.05 9.40
CA VAL A 48 0.19 3.76 9.79
C VAL A 48 -0.11 5.05 10.55
N ASP A 49 -1.11 5.80 10.13
CA ASP A 49 -1.39 7.15 10.65
C ASP A 49 -2.39 7.14 11.82
N VAL A 50 -3.17 6.07 11.99
CA VAL A 50 -4.20 5.96 13.04
C VAL A 50 -3.94 4.76 13.95
N ASP A 51 -4.03 3.55 13.41
CA ASP A 51 -4.07 2.34 14.23
C ASP A 51 -2.74 2.08 14.96
N LEU A 52 -1.62 2.38 14.29
CA LEU A 52 -0.30 2.21 14.87
C LEU A 52 -0.04 3.23 16.00
N PRO A 53 -0.25 4.56 15.84
CA PRO A 53 -0.19 5.51 16.94
C PRO A 53 -1.08 5.13 18.13
N ASP A 54 -2.33 4.72 17.87
CA ASP A 54 -3.26 4.28 18.90
C ASP A 54 -2.72 3.09 19.70
N LEU A 55 -2.10 2.12 19.02
CA LEU A 55 -1.45 0.99 19.68
C LEU A 55 -0.26 1.45 20.53
N GLN A 56 0.55 2.38 20.02
CA GLN A 56 1.72 2.90 20.73
C GLN A 56 1.32 3.63 22.01
N ASP A 57 0.27 4.47 21.97
CA ASP A 57 -0.25 5.17 23.16
C ASP A 57 -0.78 4.18 24.22
N ARG A 58 -1.43 3.10 23.80
CA ARG A 58 -1.88 2.04 24.73
C ARG A 58 -0.71 1.32 25.40
N LEU A 59 0.39 1.10 24.66
CA LEU A 59 1.59 0.47 25.20
C LEU A 59 2.31 1.40 26.18
N GLU A 60 2.38 2.70 25.88
CA GLU A 60 2.93 3.71 26.81
C GLU A 60 2.10 3.78 28.10
N ALA A 61 0.77 3.80 27.99
CA ALA A 61 -0.13 3.79 29.14
C ALA A 61 -0.02 2.51 30.00
N ALA A 62 0.43 1.42 29.38
CA ALA A 62 0.69 0.15 30.07
C ALA A 62 2.09 0.09 30.71
N ASP A 63 2.89 1.16 30.63
CA ASP A 63 4.24 1.28 31.20
C ASP A 63 5.19 0.14 30.76
N VAL A 64 4.98 -0.37 29.54
CA VAL A 64 5.84 -1.42 28.98
C VAL A 64 7.12 -0.82 28.42
N PRO A 65 8.26 -1.56 28.45
CA PRO A 65 9.51 -1.07 27.89
C PRO A 65 9.37 -0.58 26.46
N TRP A 66 10.02 0.55 26.17
CA TRP A 66 10.00 1.15 24.84
C TRP A 66 10.64 0.23 23.79
N THR A 67 10.05 0.21 22.59
CA THR A 67 10.51 -0.59 21.44
C THR A 67 10.93 0.31 20.27
N PRO A 68 11.95 -0.07 19.48
CA PRO A 68 12.34 0.67 18.28
C PRO A 68 11.16 0.95 17.35
N GLY A 69 11.07 2.18 16.84
CA GLY A 69 9.97 2.62 15.98
C GLY A 69 8.75 3.20 16.70
N ARG A 70 8.71 3.20 18.04
CA ARG A 70 7.62 3.79 18.85
C ARG A 70 7.75 5.31 19.09
N GLY A 71 8.46 6.03 18.21
CA GLY A 71 8.75 7.46 18.43
C GLY A 71 9.61 7.73 19.68
N VAL A 72 9.67 8.99 20.11
CA VAL A 72 10.41 9.38 21.34
C VAL A 72 9.47 9.20 22.55
N PRO A 73 9.87 8.46 23.60
CA PRO A 73 9.03 8.26 24.79
C PRO A 73 8.82 9.57 25.55
N ARG A 74 7.65 9.71 26.18
CA ARG A 74 7.31 10.90 26.98
C ARG A 74 7.57 10.58 28.45
N TRP A 75 8.77 10.93 28.94
CA TRP A 75 9.05 10.92 30.38
C TRP A 75 8.44 12.14 31.08
N PRO A 76 8.02 11.99 32.36
CA PRO A 76 7.73 13.14 33.23
C PRO A 76 8.98 13.97 33.54
#